data_AF-A0A9N8VPD7-F1
#
_entry.id   AF-A0A9N8VPD7-F1
#
_cell.length_a   1.000
_cell.length_b   1.000
_cell.length_c   1.000
_cell.angle_alpha   90.00
_cell.angle_beta   90.00
_cell.angle_gamma   90.00
#
_symmetry.space_group_name_H-M   'P 1'
#
loop_
_entity.id
_entity.type
_entity.pdbx_description
1 polymer ?
#
loop_
_entity_poly.entity_id
_entity_poly.type
_entity_poly.pdbx_seq_one_letter_code
_entity_poly.pdbx_strand_id
1 'polypeptide(L)'
;MKHPIFFLFFVLATISVIHATPHGLTKRATQFTQCVTFDISGTAPIDITEAAVEVVIYDDNDYYLPVNGNVCELYKHCPVKKDTEFDFQFLIKPKDLPQNYHIDVWIHNATCFAL
;
A
#
# COMPACT_ATOMS: atom_id res chain seq x y z
N MET A 1 -15.87 49.85 -50.35
CA MET A 1 -16.05 48.46 -49.87
C MET A 1 -14.71 47.95 -49.32
N LYS A 2 -14.54 47.96 -47.99
CA LYS A 2 -13.30 47.50 -47.31
C LYS A 2 -13.69 46.93 -45.92
N HIS A 3 -14.52 45.88 -45.94
CA HIS A 3 -14.90 45.10 -44.75
C HIS A 3 -14.49 43.60 -44.78
N PRO A 4 -13.64 43.07 -45.69
CA PRO A 4 -13.31 41.64 -45.66
C PRO A 4 -12.31 41.27 -44.54
N ILE A 5 -11.49 42.23 -44.08
CA ILE A 5 -10.45 41.98 -43.08
C ILE A 5 -11.05 41.77 -41.68
N PHE A 6 -12.06 42.56 -41.29
CA PHE A 6 -12.73 42.39 -39.99
C PHE A 6 -13.40 41.02 -39.86
N PHE A 7 -14.01 40.53 -40.93
CA PHE A 7 -14.59 39.19 -40.96
C PHE A 7 -13.53 38.10 -40.79
N LEU A 8 -12.37 38.24 -41.45
CA LEU A 8 -11.25 37.31 -41.32
C LEU A 8 -10.71 37.27 -39.87
N PHE A 9 -10.60 38.42 -39.20
CA PHE A 9 -10.18 38.48 -37.80
C PHE A 9 -11.18 37.78 -36.86
N PHE A 10 -12.48 37.96 -37.09
CA PHE A 10 -13.51 37.27 -36.31
C PHE A 10 -13.44 35.74 -36.49
N VAL A 11 -13.24 35.26 -37.72
CA VAL A 11 -13.11 33.82 -38.01
C VAL A 11 -11.83 33.24 -37.38
N LEU A 12 -10.70 33.95 -37.45
CA LEU A 12 -9.46 33.49 -36.83
C LEU A 12 -9.57 33.46 -35.30
N ALA A 13 -10.22 34.45 -34.69
CA ALA A 13 -10.43 34.50 -33.25
C ALA A 13 -11.30 33.34 -32.75
N THR A 14 -12.38 32.99 -33.46
CA THR A 14 -13.24 31.86 -33.07
C THR A 14 -12.54 30.51 -33.22
N ILE A 15 -11.76 30.31 -34.29
CA ILE A 15 -10.96 29.09 -34.48
C ILE A 15 -9.89 28.95 -33.39
N SER A 16 -9.26 30.06 -32.98
CA SER A 16 -8.27 30.07 -31.88
C SER A 16 -8.87 29.64 -30.54
N VAL A 17 -10.13 30.01 -30.24
CA VAL A 17 -10.79 29.63 -28.98
C VAL A 17 -11.15 28.14 -28.97
N ILE A 18 -11.56 27.59 -30.11
CA ILE A 18 -11.88 26.15 -30.23
C ILE A 18 -10.63 25.27 -30.04
N HIS A 19 -9.45 25.73 -30.49
CA HIS A 19 -8.18 25.02 -30.25
C HIS A 19 -7.59 25.25 -28.85
N ALA A 20 -8.07 26.27 -28.12
CA ALA A 20 -7.58 26.61 -26.79
C ALA A 20 -8.39 25.98 -25.65
N THR A 21 -9.50 25.28 -25.93
CA THR A 21 -10.10 24.42 -24.91
C THR A 21 -9.11 23.30 -24.62
N PRO A 22 -8.45 23.28 -23.45
CA PRO A 22 -7.59 22.16 -23.12
C PRO A 22 -8.50 20.94 -23.17
N HIS A 23 -8.16 19.96 -24.00
CA HIS A 23 -8.78 18.65 -23.90
C HIS A 23 -8.63 18.26 -22.44
N GLY A 24 -9.73 18.35 -21.69
CA GLY A 24 -9.74 18.16 -20.26
C GLY A 24 -9.24 16.75 -20.05
N LEU A 25 -7.97 16.61 -19.70
CA LEU A 25 -7.45 15.34 -19.26
C LEU A 25 -8.24 15.04 -18.00
N THR A 26 -9.27 14.20 -18.13
CA THR A 26 -10.00 13.65 -17.00
C THR A 26 -8.96 12.91 -16.19
N LYS A 27 -8.46 13.58 -15.15
CA LYS A 27 -7.50 12.99 -14.24
C LYS A 27 -8.25 11.83 -13.59
N ARG A 28 -7.95 10.61 -14.02
CA ARG A 28 -8.49 9.42 -13.37
C ARG A 28 -8.03 9.51 -11.92
N ALA A 29 -8.97 9.68 -10.99
CA ALA A 29 -8.68 9.60 -9.57
C ALA A 29 -8.27 8.14 -9.29
N THR A 30 -6.97 7.87 -9.30
CA THR A 30 -6.44 6.64 -8.73
C THR A 30 -6.55 6.79 -7.22
N GLN A 31 -7.41 6.00 -6.58
CA GLN A 31 -7.30 5.75 -5.15
C GLN A 31 -5.94 5.11 -4.93
N PHE A 32 -5.00 5.88 -4.40
CA PHE A 32 -3.72 5.35 -3.96
C PHE A 32 -4.00 4.58 -2.67
N THR A 33 -3.96 3.27 -2.77
CA THR A 33 -3.96 2.37 -1.62
C THR A 33 -2.81 2.78 -0.70
N GLN A 34 -3.09 3.02 0.58
CA GLN A 34 -2.02 3.33 1.55
C GLN A 34 -1.20 2.07 1.74
N CYS A 35 0.06 2.11 1.29
CA CYS A 35 1.02 1.05 1.57
C CYS A 35 1.60 1.30 2.95
N VAL A 36 1.51 0.31 3.84
CA VAL A 36 2.13 0.38 5.16
C VAL A 36 3.20 -0.68 5.23
N THR A 37 4.39 -0.25 5.61
CA THR A 37 5.55 -1.11 5.79
C THR A 37 5.81 -1.25 7.28
N PHE A 38 6.00 -2.48 7.73
CA PHE A 38 6.33 -2.82 9.10
C PHE A 38 7.76 -3.34 9.17
N ASP A 39 8.57 -2.70 10.00
CA ASP A 39 9.89 -3.21 10.37
C ASP A 39 9.74 -3.99 11.68
N ILE A 40 9.95 -5.30 11.61
CA ILE A 40 9.83 -6.20 12.76
C ILE A 40 11.24 -6.66 13.11
N SER A 41 11.65 -6.40 14.34
CA SER A 41 12.96 -6.83 14.84
C SER A 41 12.86 -7.31 16.29
N GLY A 42 13.79 -8.17 16.67
CA GLY A 42 13.86 -8.72 18.01
C GLY A 42 15.00 -9.72 18.17
N THR A 43 15.07 -10.34 19.35
CA THR A 43 16.01 -11.42 19.63
C THR A 43 15.22 -12.71 19.83
N ALA A 44 15.58 -13.76 19.09
CA ALA A 44 14.88 -15.03 19.18
C ALA A 44 15.20 -15.72 20.52
N PRO A 45 14.21 -15.97 21.40
CA PRO A 45 14.47 -16.62 22.69
C PRO A 45 14.74 -18.13 22.57
N ILE A 46 14.43 -18.70 21.40
CA ILE A 46 14.59 -20.10 21.01
C ILE A 46 14.93 -20.18 19.52
N ASP A 47 15.36 -21.34 19.05
CA ASP A 47 15.55 -21.58 17.61
C ASP A 47 14.21 -21.48 16.87
N ILE A 48 14.15 -20.63 15.85
CA ILE A 48 13.01 -20.47 14.95
C ILE A 48 13.34 -21.16 13.63
N THR A 49 12.83 -22.37 13.45
CA THR A 49 12.98 -23.15 12.22
C THR A 49 11.80 -22.97 11.27
N GLU A 50 10.60 -22.88 11.84
CA GLU A 50 9.35 -22.59 11.15
C GLU A 50 8.52 -21.69 12.05
N ALA A 51 8.24 -20.47 11.60
CA ALA A 51 7.36 -19.56 12.32
C ALA A 51 6.39 -18.90 11.36
N ALA A 52 5.17 -18.72 11.83
CA ALA A 52 4.19 -17.87 11.18
C ALA A 52 4.21 -16.49 11.83
N VAL A 53 4.14 -15.47 10.98
CA VAL A 53 3.83 -14.09 11.35
C VAL A 53 2.36 -13.89 11.04
N GLU A 54 1.63 -13.42 12.04
CA GLU A 54 0.27 -12.96 11.88
C GLU A 54 0.22 -11.47 12.22
N VAL A 55 -0.20 -10.65 11.25
CA VAL A 55 -0.47 -9.22 11.48
C VAL A 55 -1.97 -9.03 11.41
N VAL A 56 -2.57 -8.55 12.51
CA VAL A 56 -3.99 -8.25 12.59
C VAL A 56 -4.18 -6.76 12.69
N ILE A 57 -4.98 -6.21 11.79
CA ILE A 57 -5.42 -4.81 11.84
C ILE A 57 -6.89 -4.80 12.21
N TYR A 58 -7.25 -4.08 13.26
CA TYR A 58 -8.64 -3.96 13.74
C TYR A 58 -8.97 -2.54 14.19
N ASP A 59 -10.24 -2.19 14.20
CA ASP A 59 -10.77 -1.03 14.92
C ASP A 59 -11.71 -1.49 16.05
N ASP A 60 -12.37 -0.56 16.74
CA ASP A 60 -13.28 -0.86 17.85
C ASP A 60 -14.48 -1.76 17.45
N ASN A 61 -14.76 -1.91 16.16
CA ASN A 61 -15.95 -2.58 15.64
C ASN A 61 -15.66 -3.78 14.74
N ASP A 62 -14.51 -3.82 14.05
CA ASP A 62 -14.23 -4.84 13.04
C ASP A 62 -12.75 -5.27 12.96
N TYR A 63 -12.56 -6.53 12.55
CA TYR A 63 -11.26 -7.12 12.18
C TYR A 63 -11.08 -7.00 10.67
N TYR A 64 -10.09 -6.24 10.24
CA TYR A 64 -10.01 -5.84 8.84
C TYR A 64 -9.11 -6.75 8.01
N LEU A 65 -7.96 -7.20 8.50
CA LEU A 65 -7.07 -8.08 7.75
C LEU A 65 -6.14 -8.90 8.67
N PRO A 66 -6.33 -10.24 8.75
CA PRO A 66 -5.28 -11.13 9.20
C PRO A 66 -4.33 -11.40 8.02
N VAL A 67 -3.07 -10.98 8.15
CA VAL A 67 -2.03 -11.31 7.19
C VAL A 67 -1.14 -12.38 7.79
N ASN A 68 -1.19 -13.56 7.18
CA ASN A 68 -0.39 -14.71 7.58
C ASN A 68 0.76 -14.91 6.57
N GLY A 69 1.97 -15.06 7.08
CA GLY A 69 3.16 -15.38 6.29
C GLY A 69 4.14 -16.21 7.09
N ASN A 70 5.07 -16.88 6.40
CA ASN A 70 6.15 -17.59 7.08
C ASN A 70 7.32 -16.62 7.33
N VAL A 71 7.78 -16.50 8.59
CA VAL A 71 8.96 -15.69 8.95
C VAL A 71 10.14 -16.04 8.06
N CYS A 72 10.37 -17.33 7.80
CA CYS A 72 11.51 -17.79 7.03
C CYS A 72 11.39 -17.59 5.52
N GLU A 73 10.21 -17.28 5.01
CA GLU A 73 10.06 -16.79 3.63
C GLU A 73 10.40 -15.30 3.53
N LEU A 74 10.17 -14.55 4.61
CA LEU A 74 10.44 -13.11 4.69
C LEU A 74 11.88 -12.81 5.12
N TYR A 75 12.46 -13.67 5.97
CA TYR A 75 13.79 -13.53 6.54
C TYR A 75 14.73 -14.60 5.97
N LYS A 76 15.63 -14.17 5.08
CA LYS A 76 16.53 -15.06 4.33
C LYS A 76 17.54 -15.84 5.17
N HIS A 77 17.74 -15.46 6.44
CA HIS A 77 18.74 -16.08 7.32
C HIS A 77 18.12 -17.10 8.29
N CYS A 78 17.00 -17.71 7.92
CA CYS A 78 16.48 -18.84 8.66
C CYS A 78 17.39 -20.09 8.55
N PRO A 79 17.44 -20.94 9.60
CA PRO A 79 16.74 -20.79 10.88
C PRO A 79 17.36 -19.66 11.74
N VAL A 80 16.51 -18.87 12.40
CA VAL A 80 16.98 -17.88 13.38
C VAL A 80 17.38 -18.64 14.63
N LYS A 81 18.64 -18.54 15.04
CA LYS A 81 19.12 -19.27 16.21
C LYS A 81 18.66 -18.60 17.49
N LYS A 82 18.59 -19.37 18.56
CA LYS A 82 18.43 -18.85 19.92
C LYS A 82 19.49 -17.77 20.19
N ASP A 83 19.04 -16.70 20.84
CA ASP A 83 19.83 -15.54 21.25
C ASP A 83 20.45 -14.76 20.07
N THR A 84 19.99 -14.98 18.83
CA THR A 84 20.34 -14.13 17.68
C THR A 84 19.27 -13.08 17.39
N GLU A 85 19.75 -11.89 17.00
CA GLU A 85 18.91 -10.83 16.50
C GLU A 85 18.37 -11.16 15.11
N PHE A 86 17.13 -10.77 14.87
CA PHE A 86 16.50 -10.81 13.56
C PHE A 86 15.86 -9.46 13.27
N ASP A 87 15.83 -9.12 11.99
CA ASP A 87 15.19 -7.95 11.44
C ASP A 87 14.61 -8.31 10.07
N PHE A 88 13.32 -8.10 9.88
CA PHE A 88 12.69 -8.28 8.59
C PHE A 88 11.60 -7.23 8.37
N GLN A 89 11.40 -6.92 7.11
CA GLN A 89 10.43 -5.94 6.68
C GLN A 89 9.26 -6.63 6.01
N PHE A 90 8.05 -6.25 6.38
CA PHE A 90 6.82 -6.77 5.81
C PHE A 90 5.96 -5.64 5.24
N LEU A 91 5.59 -5.76 3.96
CA LEU A 91 4.78 -4.77 3.26
C LEU A 91 3.33 -5.24 3.18
N ILE A 92 2.41 -4.48 3.80
CA ILE A 92 0.98 -4.71 3.69
C ILE A 92 0.36 -3.61 2.82
N LYS A 93 -0.54 -4.03 1.93
CA LYS A 93 -1.31 -3.13 1.06
C LYS A 93 -2.80 -3.25 1.39
N PRO A 94 -3.23 -2.80 2.57
CA PRO A 94 -4.64 -2.83 2.93
C PRO A 94 -5.42 -1.96 1.96
N LYS A 95 -6.54 -2.48 1.44
CA LYS A 95 -7.36 -1.78 0.44
C LYS A 95 -7.84 -0.43 0.98
N ASP A 96 -8.30 -0.43 2.22
CA ASP A 96 -8.75 0.73 2.98
C ASP A 96 -8.27 0.55 4.44
N LEU A 97 -7.69 1.59 5.04
CA LEU A 97 -7.37 1.63 6.47
C LEU A 97 -8.29 2.66 7.15
N PRO A 98 -8.90 2.31 8.30
CA PRO A 98 -9.66 3.27 9.06
C PRO A 98 -8.77 4.40 9.60
N GLN A 99 -9.38 5.52 9.98
CA GLN A 99 -8.64 6.66 10.53
C GLN A 99 -7.98 6.35 11.88
N ASN A 100 -8.65 5.52 12.70
CA ASN A 100 -8.12 5.01 13.96
C ASN A 100 -8.14 3.49 13.89
N TYR A 101 -7.02 2.85 14.18
CA TYR A 101 -6.89 1.40 14.15
C TYR A 101 -5.79 0.95 15.11
N HIS A 102 -5.89 -0.31 15.50
CA HIS A 102 -4.90 -1.05 16.26
C HIS A 102 -4.23 -2.09 15.37
N ILE A 103 -3.00 -2.44 15.74
CA ILE A 103 -2.20 -3.43 15.03
C ILE A 103 -1.61 -4.37 16.06
N ASP A 104 -1.94 -5.65 15.93
CA ASP A 104 -1.30 -6.71 16.69
C ASP A 104 -0.40 -7.51 15.75
N VAL A 105 0.82 -7.79 16.21
CA VAL A 105 1.80 -8.59 15.48
C VAL A 105 2.16 -9.78 16.35
N TRP A 106 1.92 -10.98 15.82
CA TRP A 106 2.21 -12.24 16.47
C TRP A 106 3.27 -12.99 15.68
N ILE A 107 4.31 -13.46 16.37
CA ILE A 107 5.26 -14.43 15.83
C ILE A 107 5.11 -15.69 16.67
N HIS A 108 4.65 -16.77 16.05
CA HIS A 108 4.49 -18.06 16.73
C HIS A 108 5.12 -19.18 15.90
N ASN A 109 5.37 -20.31 16.56
CA ASN A 109 5.83 -21.50 15.88
C ASN A 109 4.72 -21.99 14.92
N ALA A 110 5.09 -22.38 13.70
CA ALA A 110 4.14 -22.78 12.65
C ALA A 110 3.25 -23.98 13.05
N THR A 111 3.63 -24.72 14.08
CA THR A 111 2.86 -25.85 14.62
C THR A 111 1.55 -25.48 15.33
N CYS A 112 1.28 -24.19 15.58
CA CYS A 112 0.08 -23.76 16.33
C CYS A 112 -1.19 -23.54 15.49
N PHE A 113 -1.13 -23.58 14.16
CA PHE A 113 -2.30 -23.32 13.28
C PHE A 113 -3.00 -24.58 12.73
N ALA A 114 -2.63 -25.77 13.20
CA ALA A 114 -3.35 -27.01 12.90
C ALA A 114 -4.49 -27.26 13.91
N LEU A 115 -5.50 -26.38 13.95
CA LEU A 115 -6.77 -26.62 14.64
C LEU A 115 -7.95 -26.06 13.83
#